data_AF-A0A6S6W1I1-F1
#
_entry.id   AF-A0A6S6W1I1-F1
#
_cell.length_a   1.000
_cell.length_b   1.000
_cell.length_c   1.000
_cell.angle_alpha   90.00
_cell.angle_beta   90.00
_cell.angle_gamma   90.00
#
_symmetry.space_group_name_H-M   'P 1'
#
loop_
_entity.id
_entity.type
_entity.pdbx_description
1 polymer ?
#
loop_
_entity_poly.entity_id
_entity_poly.type
_entity_poly.pdbx_seq_one_letter_code
_entity_poly.pdbx_strand_id
1 'polypeptide(L)'
;MASEQPYGGPKALGFSKYAPQPLKFPFTTPFSSSSITSPVPTAENAIATKEQIAASKTNSQVAGNTTQHNPDIELAIAQGTALKKEVELHVTNLSRTVSDKVVNTRRLLELIREKCPEVTNTTIDALWVELEGLFAAANHAKAALPVFMEKQRDTLGLHHTSLLNEVIQETQDELNIAHKKADIQHRLIFQHQEAFQSHKTQTESKLKDVDTLEERVSRLTLEKGDLLTEIDNGSHQLKQERTQLSVSNSKLESLEKELEKLVDSKKQSEAEITTLRKELVAMHAKHNAAAQDITDSFVAKLKSTAESLAKETDKTKALDAMIVNLKEAENIARLNADKVKKEHAALNTKYSNQTTEHSKAFMKLDEQTKQIETLKIDLDRLQKQNSELEQRLAKLADLEKEVNKLEQAKATLSKQIDTLTSKNEATMAEGRQARTTLENALNEKKALEKTVENLKSEHAKVASKLKGNAETIQALTVENVELKTAIDELKAAMSMSPGGDGGGSSNPKLEEEVLAQVQKIRELEHAVDEWTELAKRSYKEYRDLLPLSKQVEQYRQAALDKDDVVKNLELQLVALKASQSTGAGTTGGDARYWKSKYETLLANVGT
;
A
#
# COMPACT_ATOMS: atom_id res chain seq x y z
N MET A 1 -21.22 45.47 -50.80
CA MET A 1 -22.44 46.28 -51.08
C MET A 1 -22.00 47.66 -51.54
N ALA A 2 -22.79 48.33 -52.36
CA ALA A 2 -22.48 49.66 -52.89
C ALA A 2 -23.77 50.49 -53.02
N SER A 3 -23.81 51.62 -52.32
CA SER A 3 -24.79 52.71 -52.37
C SER A 3 -24.32 53.77 -51.34
N GLU A 4 -24.58 55.07 -51.45
CA GLU A 4 -25.18 55.85 -52.56
C GLU A 4 -24.73 57.33 -52.47
N GLN A 5 -24.77 58.07 -53.58
CA GLN A 5 -24.71 59.53 -53.59
C GLN A 5 -26.07 60.11 -54.06
N PRO A 6 -26.72 61.00 -53.30
CA PRO A 6 -27.87 61.75 -53.79
C PRO A 6 -27.44 63.07 -54.49
N TYR A 7 -27.46 62.99 -55.82
CA TYR A 7 -27.71 64.03 -56.84
C TYR A 7 -28.11 65.47 -56.42
N GLY A 8 -27.62 66.47 -57.18
CA GLY A 8 -28.14 67.85 -57.12
C GLY A 8 -27.59 68.82 -58.19
N GLY A 9 -28.25 68.92 -59.35
CA GLY A 9 -28.12 70.05 -60.30
C GLY A 9 -29.48 70.76 -60.48
N PRO A 10 -29.74 71.52 -61.57
CA PRO A 10 -28.82 72.12 -62.55
C PRO A 10 -29.11 73.62 -62.81
N LYS A 11 -28.31 74.32 -63.66
CA LYS A 11 -28.83 75.45 -64.50
C LYS A 11 -27.90 75.96 -65.60
N ALA A 12 -28.54 76.35 -66.72
CA ALA A 12 -28.13 77.31 -67.76
C ALA A 12 -26.89 77.03 -68.64
N LEU A 13 -27.20 76.77 -69.92
CA LEU A 13 -26.33 76.80 -71.11
C LEU A 13 -25.60 78.16 -71.29
N GLY A 14 -24.38 78.15 -71.83
CA GLY A 14 -23.55 79.36 -72.03
C GLY A 14 -22.43 79.25 -73.08
N PHE A 15 -22.79 78.94 -74.33
CA PHE A 15 -22.06 79.17 -75.60
C PHE A 15 -20.51 79.04 -75.70
N SER A 16 -20.12 78.04 -76.51
CA SER A 16 -19.07 78.07 -77.55
C SER A 16 -17.57 78.08 -77.18
N LYS A 17 -16.77 77.67 -78.18
CA LYS A 17 -15.30 77.69 -78.21
C LYS A 17 -14.80 78.79 -79.16
N TYR A 18 -13.56 79.22 -78.96
CA TYR A 18 -12.72 80.09 -79.81
C TYR A 18 -13.08 81.59 -79.90
N ALA A 19 -12.05 82.41 -79.66
CA ALA A 19 -11.95 83.85 -79.93
C ALA A 19 -12.79 84.78 -78.99
N PRO A 20 -12.57 86.12 -79.01
CA PRO A 20 -11.51 86.73 -78.17
C PRO A 20 -11.95 88.05 -77.47
N GLN A 21 -10.96 88.88 -77.08
CA GLN A 21 -11.02 90.35 -76.94
C GLN A 21 -11.45 90.98 -75.57
N PRO A 22 -11.17 92.29 -75.30
CA PRO A 22 -10.50 92.71 -74.04
C PRO A 22 -11.09 94.03 -73.42
N LEU A 23 -10.24 94.90 -72.84
CA LEU A 23 -10.50 96.32 -72.43
C LEU A 23 -11.30 96.47 -71.11
N LYS A 24 -11.30 97.59 -70.35
CA LYS A 24 -10.58 98.91 -70.32
C LYS A 24 -10.61 99.39 -68.83
N PHE A 25 -9.97 100.48 -68.39
CA PHE A 25 -10.44 101.90 -68.36
C PHE A 25 -9.52 102.66 -67.34
N PRO A 26 -9.44 104.02 -67.29
CA PRO A 26 -9.37 104.97 -68.42
C PRO A 26 -8.67 106.35 -68.20
N PHE A 27 -8.63 107.15 -69.28
CA PHE A 27 -8.58 108.64 -69.35
C PHE A 27 -7.31 109.38 -68.84
N THR A 28 -6.90 110.54 -69.38
CA THR A 28 -7.51 111.43 -70.40
C THR A 28 -6.45 112.01 -71.39
N THR A 29 -6.90 112.43 -72.58
CA THR A 29 -6.15 113.18 -73.62
C THR A 29 -6.32 114.72 -73.41
N PRO A 30 -5.82 115.70 -74.24
CA PRO A 30 -5.32 115.62 -75.64
C PRO A 30 -4.20 116.60 -76.14
N PHE A 31 -3.89 116.47 -77.46
CA PHE A 31 -3.43 117.48 -78.46
C PHE A 31 -1.94 117.84 -78.73
N SER A 32 -1.65 117.84 -80.05
CA SER A 32 -0.74 118.68 -80.86
C SER A 32 0.78 118.81 -80.62
N SER A 33 1.52 118.27 -81.61
CA SER A 33 2.34 119.02 -82.60
C SER A 33 3.43 120.04 -82.19
N SER A 34 4.60 119.83 -82.81
CA SER A 34 5.59 120.83 -83.28
C SER A 34 6.73 121.33 -82.36
N SER A 35 7.95 121.18 -82.89
CA SER A 35 9.11 122.10 -82.83
C SER A 35 9.47 122.85 -81.52
N ILE A 36 10.58 122.45 -80.90
CA ILE A 36 11.42 123.24 -79.97
C ILE A 36 12.88 122.84 -80.31
N THR A 37 13.84 123.64 -80.79
CA THR A 37 14.36 125.00 -80.45
C THR A 37 15.07 125.10 -79.09
N SER A 38 16.40 124.95 -79.07
CA SER A 38 17.25 125.37 -77.95
C SER A 38 17.00 126.85 -77.59
N PRO A 39 17.14 127.22 -76.31
CA PRO A 39 18.43 127.82 -75.92
C PRO A 39 18.94 127.51 -74.50
N VAL A 40 20.27 127.59 -74.36
CA VAL A 40 21.07 128.05 -73.20
C VAL A 40 20.64 127.64 -71.76
N PRO A 41 21.49 126.85 -71.07
CA PRO A 41 21.70 126.96 -69.63
C PRO A 41 22.89 127.88 -69.30
N THR A 42 22.79 128.67 -68.24
CA THR A 42 23.94 129.35 -67.60
C THR A 42 24.43 128.52 -66.40
N ALA A 43 25.69 128.74 -65.99
CA ALA A 43 26.40 128.03 -64.92
C ALA A 43 25.71 128.16 -63.52
N GLU A 44 26.11 127.43 -62.46
CA GLU A 44 27.49 127.28 -61.98
C GLU A 44 27.73 126.13 -60.96
N ASN A 45 28.97 125.63 -60.91
CA ASN A 45 29.63 124.84 -59.83
C ASN A 45 29.06 123.44 -59.46
N ALA A 46 29.85 122.43 -59.06
CA ALA A 46 31.28 122.04 -59.21
C ALA A 46 31.34 120.52 -58.85
N ILE A 47 32.36 119.68 -59.08
CA ILE A 47 33.84 119.75 -58.92
C ILE A 47 34.42 118.64 -59.83
N ALA A 48 35.43 118.91 -60.68
CA ALA A 48 36.86 118.49 -60.60
C ALA A 48 37.50 118.73 -62.00
N THR A 49 38.82 118.80 -62.25
CA THR A 49 40.04 118.62 -61.42
C THR A 49 41.15 119.56 -61.94
N LYS A 50 42.27 119.71 -61.21
CA LYS A 50 43.47 120.41 -61.71
C LYS A 50 44.12 119.64 -62.89
N GLU A 51 44.24 120.25 -64.08
CA GLU A 51 45.45 120.13 -64.95
C GLU A 51 45.49 121.00 -66.22
N GLN A 52 44.42 121.70 -66.63
CA GLN A 52 44.41 122.49 -67.89
C GLN A 52 44.62 124.01 -67.70
N ILE A 53 45.64 124.42 -66.93
CA ILE A 53 46.03 125.84 -66.74
C ILE A 53 47.49 126.06 -67.17
N ALA A 54 47.82 125.76 -68.44
CA ALA A 54 49.20 125.83 -68.94
C ALA A 54 49.38 126.14 -70.46
N ALA A 55 48.35 126.63 -71.18
CA ALA A 55 48.45 127.18 -72.54
C ALA A 55 47.12 127.88 -72.92
N SER A 56 47.05 129.08 -73.50
CA SER A 56 48.07 130.11 -73.72
C SER A 56 47.46 131.50 -73.56
N LYS A 57 48.14 132.43 -72.89
CA LYS A 57 47.84 133.87 -72.93
C LYS A 57 48.84 134.57 -73.87
N THR A 58 48.43 134.87 -75.10
CA THR A 58 49.11 135.86 -75.96
C THR A 58 48.17 136.32 -77.08
N ASN A 59 48.23 137.61 -77.40
CA ASN A 59 47.55 138.33 -78.51
C ASN A 59 46.00 138.28 -78.44
N SER A 60 45.26 139.32 -78.05
CA SER A 60 45.32 140.80 -78.26
C SER A 60 44.77 141.26 -79.62
N GLN A 61 43.83 142.23 -79.54
CA GLN A 61 43.48 143.25 -80.54
C GLN A 61 42.79 142.81 -81.85
N VAL A 62 42.04 143.66 -82.57
CA VAL A 62 41.10 144.76 -82.18
C VAL A 62 40.31 145.22 -83.42
N ALA A 63 39.15 145.88 -83.24
CA ALA A 63 38.37 146.58 -84.29
C ALA A 63 37.86 145.70 -85.45
N GLY A 64 36.95 146.16 -86.34
CA GLY A 64 36.21 147.43 -86.37
C GLY A 64 36.31 148.12 -87.73
N ASN A 65 35.18 148.58 -88.28
CA ASN A 65 35.05 148.92 -89.71
C ASN A 65 35.81 150.19 -90.11
N THR A 66 37.05 150.02 -90.56
CA THR A 66 37.77 150.92 -91.47
C THR A 66 38.61 150.09 -92.41
N THR A 67 38.43 150.24 -93.72
CA THR A 67 39.38 149.74 -94.73
C THR A 67 40.66 150.57 -94.67
N GLN A 68 41.53 150.23 -93.71
CA GLN A 68 42.95 150.55 -93.79
C GLN A 68 43.52 149.68 -94.90
N HIS A 69 43.58 150.21 -96.11
CA HIS A 69 44.25 149.54 -97.20
C HIS A 69 45.76 149.47 -96.91
N ASN A 70 46.45 148.50 -97.51
CA ASN A 70 47.90 148.41 -97.46
C ASN A 70 48.54 149.80 -97.74
N PRO A 71 49.57 150.25 -96.98
CA PRO A 71 50.18 151.57 -97.15
C PRO A 71 50.65 151.88 -98.58
N ASP A 72 50.97 150.87 -99.40
CA ASP A 72 51.29 151.07 -100.83
C ASP A 72 50.06 151.44 -101.68
N ILE A 73 48.86 150.98 -101.31
CA ILE A 73 47.59 151.39 -101.92
C ILE A 73 47.25 152.83 -101.49
N GLU A 74 47.38 153.15 -100.21
CA GLU A 74 47.19 154.53 -99.72
C GLU A 74 48.18 155.51 -100.39
N LEU A 75 49.43 155.09 -100.58
CA LEU A 75 50.46 155.84 -101.31
C LEU A 75 50.10 156.01 -102.79
N ALA A 76 49.62 154.96 -103.47
CA ALA A 76 49.16 155.04 -104.86
C ALA A 76 47.98 156.03 -105.03
N ILE A 77 47.01 156.00 -104.11
CA ILE A 77 45.89 156.94 -104.07
C ILE A 77 46.39 158.38 -103.83
N ALA A 78 47.28 158.58 -102.85
CA ALA A 78 47.85 159.89 -102.55
C ALA A 78 48.60 160.47 -103.77
N GLN A 79 49.47 159.69 -104.40
CA GLN A 79 50.20 160.09 -105.61
C GLN A 79 49.23 160.39 -106.78
N GLY A 80 48.19 159.60 -106.98
CA GLY A 80 47.15 159.86 -108.00
C GLY A 80 46.40 161.18 -107.78
N THR A 81 46.06 161.53 -106.53
CA THR A 81 45.44 162.84 -106.22
C THR A 81 46.41 164.02 -106.38
N ALA A 82 47.71 163.82 -106.14
CA ALA A 82 48.73 164.84 -106.38
C ALA A 82 48.91 165.09 -107.89
N LEU A 83 49.01 164.02 -108.69
CA LEU A 83 49.11 164.08 -110.15
C LEU A 83 47.93 164.83 -110.78
N LYS A 84 46.69 164.57 -110.32
CA LYS A 84 45.50 165.27 -110.79
C LYS A 84 45.61 166.80 -110.61
N LYS A 85 46.09 167.27 -109.44
CA LYS A 85 46.29 168.71 -109.17
C LYS A 85 47.38 169.32 -110.05
N GLU A 86 48.44 168.57 -110.34
CA GLU A 86 49.54 169.00 -111.22
C GLU A 86 49.03 169.27 -112.66
N VAL A 87 48.16 168.39 -113.17
CA VAL A 87 47.49 168.54 -114.47
C VAL A 87 46.52 169.74 -114.47
N GLU A 88 45.67 169.87 -113.46
CA GLU A 88 44.71 170.99 -113.34
C GLU A 88 45.42 172.36 -113.29
N LEU A 89 46.57 172.44 -112.61
CA LEU A 89 47.42 173.64 -112.57
C LEU A 89 48.05 173.96 -113.94
N HIS A 90 48.50 172.94 -114.68
CA HIS A 90 49.04 173.14 -116.03
C HIS A 90 47.98 173.62 -117.03
N VAL A 91 46.77 173.07 -116.98
CA VAL A 91 45.65 173.46 -117.87
C VAL A 91 45.20 174.90 -117.60
N THR A 92 45.08 175.28 -116.33
CA THR A 92 44.66 176.64 -115.95
C THR A 92 45.69 177.70 -116.32
N ASN A 93 46.99 177.44 -116.12
CA ASN A 93 48.06 178.33 -116.57
C ASN A 93 48.08 178.52 -118.09
N LEU A 94 48.02 177.44 -118.88
CA LEU A 94 47.97 177.51 -120.34
C LEU A 94 46.78 178.35 -120.84
N SER A 95 45.59 178.08 -120.31
CA SER A 95 44.35 178.77 -120.69
C SER A 95 44.44 180.27 -120.43
N ARG A 96 45.05 180.66 -119.30
CA ARG A 96 45.29 182.05 -118.94
C ARG A 96 46.25 182.76 -119.90
N THR A 97 47.43 182.19 -120.14
CA THR A 97 48.43 182.79 -121.03
C THR A 97 47.90 182.97 -122.45
N VAL A 98 47.15 181.99 -122.98
CA VAL A 98 46.51 182.12 -124.31
C VAL A 98 45.47 183.25 -124.31
N SER A 99 44.60 183.34 -123.29
CA SER A 99 43.59 184.39 -123.18
C SER A 99 44.22 185.79 -123.15
N ASP A 100 45.22 186.01 -122.28
CA ASP A 100 45.84 187.33 -122.08
C ASP A 100 46.53 187.83 -123.38
N LYS A 101 47.24 186.95 -124.10
CA LYS A 101 47.90 187.29 -125.38
C LYS A 101 46.93 187.55 -126.53
N VAL A 102 45.81 186.83 -126.61
CA VAL A 102 44.76 187.06 -127.63
C VAL A 102 44.06 188.41 -127.41
N VAL A 103 43.85 188.83 -126.16
CA VAL A 103 43.24 190.14 -125.86
C VAL A 103 44.19 191.30 -126.23
N ASN A 104 45.47 191.19 -125.89
CA ASN A 104 46.47 192.22 -126.23
C ASN A 104 46.68 192.39 -127.74
N THR A 105 46.88 191.29 -128.48
CA THR A 105 47.06 191.34 -129.95
C THR A 105 45.88 192.01 -130.65
N ARG A 106 44.64 191.72 -130.23
CA ARG A 106 43.43 192.36 -130.76
C ARG A 106 43.42 193.88 -130.53
N ARG A 107 43.77 194.32 -129.31
CA ARG A 107 43.83 195.73 -128.91
C ARG A 107 44.92 196.51 -129.67
N LEU A 108 46.05 195.88 -129.98
CA LEU A 108 47.12 196.47 -130.78
C LEU A 108 46.69 196.64 -132.26
N LEU A 109 45.95 195.67 -132.82
CA LEU A 109 45.39 195.77 -134.18
C LEU A 109 44.34 196.88 -134.31
N GLU A 110 43.56 197.15 -133.27
CA GLU A 110 42.59 198.25 -133.25
C GLU A 110 43.28 199.63 -133.24
N LEU A 111 44.35 199.80 -132.44
CA LEU A 111 45.17 201.03 -132.43
C LEU A 111 45.77 201.40 -133.79
N ILE A 112 46.14 200.41 -134.60
CA ILE A 112 46.70 200.60 -135.95
C ILE A 112 45.63 201.13 -136.93
N ARG A 113 44.34 200.98 -136.63
CA ARG A 113 43.23 201.28 -137.56
C ARG A 113 42.69 202.71 -137.45
N GLU A 114 42.95 203.42 -136.34
CA GLU A 114 42.19 204.62 -135.95
C GLU A 114 42.96 205.96 -136.10
N LYS A 115 44.25 205.91 -136.49
CA LYS A 115 45.12 207.10 -136.63
C LYS A 115 45.92 207.08 -137.93
N CYS A 116 45.86 208.19 -138.66
CA CYS A 116 46.74 208.53 -139.79
C CYS A 116 46.90 210.06 -139.88
N PRO A 117 47.97 210.60 -140.49
CA PRO A 117 48.96 209.91 -141.31
C PRO A 117 50.42 210.08 -140.79
N GLU A 118 50.84 209.22 -139.86
CA GLU A 118 52.26 208.92 -139.62
C GLU A 118 52.33 207.57 -138.87
N VAL A 119 52.86 206.51 -139.51
CA VAL A 119 52.96 205.17 -138.91
C VAL A 119 54.38 204.97 -138.40
N THR A 120 54.52 204.78 -137.10
CA THR A 120 55.80 204.49 -136.44
C THR A 120 55.93 202.99 -136.18
N ASN A 121 57.16 202.45 -136.27
CA ASN A 121 57.41 201.00 -136.23
C ASN A 121 56.98 200.31 -134.92
N THR A 122 56.86 201.06 -133.82
CA THR A 122 56.70 200.52 -132.46
C THR A 122 55.42 199.71 -132.22
N THR A 123 54.34 199.95 -132.98
CA THR A 123 53.11 199.14 -132.90
C THR A 123 53.20 197.80 -133.61
N ILE A 124 54.13 197.62 -134.54
CA ILE A 124 54.33 196.36 -135.28
C ILE A 124 55.16 195.38 -134.43
N ASP A 125 56.27 195.85 -133.85
CA ASP A 125 57.14 195.04 -132.98
C ASP A 125 56.36 194.48 -131.78
N ALA A 126 55.49 195.30 -131.17
CA ALA A 126 54.62 194.89 -130.06
C ALA A 126 53.66 193.75 -130.41
N LEU A 127 53.20 193.68 -131.67
CA LEU A 127 52.31 192.62 -132.15
C LEU A 127 53.05 191.29 -132.34
N TRP A 128 54.32 191.34 -132.75
CA TRP A 128 55.12 190.14 -132.96
C TRP A 128 55.48 189.44 -131.64
N VAL A 129 55.90 190.22 -130.63
CA VAL A 129 56.23 189.72 -129.29
C VAL A 129 55.05 188.98 -128.62
N GLU A 130 53.81 189.47 -128.80
CA GLU A 130 52.63 188.81 -128.23
C GLU A 130 52.29 187.48 -128.94
N LEU A 131 52.49 187.39 -130.27
CA LEU A 131 52.33 186.14 -131.03
C LEU A 131 53.37 185.09 -130.64
N GLU A 132 54.63 185.51 -130.48
CA GLU A 132 55.75 184.62 -130.16
C GLU A 132 55.62 184.03 -128.74
N GLY A 133 55.14 184.83 -127.77
CA GLY A 133 54.77 184.35 -126.44
C GLY A 133 53.61 183.34 -126.44
N LEU A 134 52.70 183.43 -127.41
CA LEU A 134 51.58 182.48 -127.60
C LEU A 134 52.10 181.11 -128.08
N PHE A 135 53.08 181.12 -128.99
CA PHE A 135 53.72 179.90 -129.51
C PHE A 135 54.58 179.18 -128.45
N ALA A 136 55.26 179.93 -127.58
CA ALA A 136 56.01 179.39 -126.45
C ALA A 136 55.12 178.60 -125.46
N ALA A 137 53.95 179.14 -125.13
CA ALA A 137 52.98 178.48 -124.23
C ALA A 137 52.49 177.13 -124.77
N ALA A 138 52.18 177.06 -126.08
CA ALA A 138 51.75 175.83 -126.74
C ALA A 138 52.82 174.72 -126.70
N ASN A 139 54.10 175.07 -126.92
CA ASN A 139 55.20 174.10 -126.84
C ASN A 139 55.43 173.59 -125.41
N HIS A 140 55.31 174.44 -124.39
CA HIS A 140 55.40 174.03 -122.98
C HIS A 140 54.34 172.99 -122.60
N ALA A 141 53.10 173.16 -123.06
CA ALA A 141 52.03 172.19 -122.81
C ALA A 141 52.28 170.84 -123.49
N LYS A 142 52.79 170.86 -124.74
CA LYS A 142 53.14 169.65 -125.50
C LYS A 142 54.24 168.82 -124.83
N ALA A 143 55.19 169.45 -124.16
CA ALA A 143 56.29 168.79 -123.46
C ALA A 143 55.86 168.11 -122.15
N ALA A 144 54.85 168.63 -121.45
CA ALA A 144 54.42 168.11 -120.14
C ALA A 144 53.58 166.82 -120.24
N LEU A 145 52.80 166.65 -121.31
CA LEU A 145 51.81 165.57 -121.43
C LEU A 145 52.37 164.13 -121.25
N PRO A 146 53.52 163.74 -121.83
CA PRO A 146 54.04 162.37 -121.65
C PRO A 146 54.39 162.05 -120.20
N VAL A 147 54.92 163.03 -119.46
CA VAL A 147 55.35 162.86 -118.05
C VAL A 147 54.15 162.55 -117.14
N PHE A 148 52.99 163.15 -117.41
CA PHE A 148 51.77 162.84 -116.66
C PHE A 148 51.26 161.42 -116.91
N MET A 149 51.34 160.93 -118.16
CA MET A 149 50.92 159.57 -118.51
C MET A 149 51.81 158.51 -117.85
N GLU A 150 53.12 158.77 -117.73
CA GLU A 150 54.06 157.90 -117.02
C GLU A 150 53.74 157.83 -115.52
N LYS A 151 53.59 158.98 -114.84
CA LYS A 151 53.17 159.04 -113.42
C LYS A 151 51.83 158.31 -113.18
N GLN A 152 50.90 158.36 -114.13
CA GLN A 152 49.60 157.67 -114.03
C GLN A 152 49.72 156.14 -114.18
N ARG A 153 50.60 155.66 -115.09
CA ARG A 153 50.88 154.23 -115.26
C ARG A 153 51.44 153.63 -113.97
N ASP A 154 52.41 154.30 -113.37
CA ASP A 154 53.18 153.75 -112.25
C ASP A 154 52.36 153.72 -110.95
N THR A 155 51.51 154.72 -110.72
CA THR A 155 50.52 154.71 -109.63
C THR A 155 49.48 153.60 -109.78
N LEU A 156 48.99 153.36 -111.01
CA LEU A 156 48.05 152.27 -111.28
C LEU A 156 48.70 150.90 -111.07
N GLY A 157 49.98 150.75 -111.43
CA GLY A 157 50.77 149.53 -111.21
C GLY A 157 50.93 149.20 -109.73
N LEU A 158 51.35 150.17 -108.91
CA LEU A 158 51.52 150.00 -107.46
C LEU A 158 50.23 149.51 -106.79
N HIS A 159 49.09 150.13 -107.12
CA HIS A 159 47.78 149.74 -106.61
C HIS A 159 47.40 148.29 -106.95
N HIS A 160 47.60 147.85 -108.19
CA HIS A 160 47.25 146.48 -108.60
C HIS A 160 48.16 145.42 -107.97
N THR A 161 49.47 145.69 -107.90
CA THR A 161 50.44 144.75 -107.30
C THR A 161 50.19 144.56 -105.81
N SER A 162 49.90 145.64 -105.08
CA SER A 162 49.62 145.57 -103.65
C SER A 162 48.31 144.80 -103.36
N LEU A 163 47.23 145.08 -104.10
CA LEU A 163 45.94 144.41 -103.95
C LEU A 163 46.02 142.89 -104.25
N LEU A 164 46.82 142.48 -105.24
CA LEU A 164 47.03 141.06 -105.55
C LEU A 164 47.76 140.32 -104.41
N ASN A 165 48.77 140.96 -103.80
CA ASN A 165 49.49 140.37 -102.68
C ASN A 165 48.61 140.24 -101.43
N GLU A 166 47.72 141.21 -101.20
CA GLU A 166 46.74 141.22 -100.10
C GLU A 166 45.80 139.99 -100.21
N VAL A 167 45.19 139.77 -101.38
CA VAL A 167 44.30 138.61 -101.64
C VAL A 167 45.04 137.25 -101.56
N ILE A 168 46.31 137.20 -101.99
CA ILE A 168 47.14 135.98 -101.86
C ILE A 168 47.42 135.66 -100.39
N GLN A 169 47.66 136.67 -99.55
CA GLN A 169 47.88 136.46 -98.12
C GLN A 169 46.59 136.01 -97.42
N GLU A 170 45.45 136.67 -97.68
CA GLU A 170 44.15 136.29 -97.11
C GLU A 170 43.79 134.84 -97.43
N THR A 171 43.88 134.43 -98.70
CA THR A 171 43.54 133.06 -99.12
C THR A 171 44.49 132.00 -98.55
N GLN A 172 45.77 132.34 -98.34
CA GLN A 172 46.72 131.46 -97.68
C GLN A 172 46.42 131.30 -96.17
N ASP A 173 45.95 132.35 -95.50
CA ASP A 173 45.56 132.28 -94.08
C ASP A 173 44.21 131.61 -93.87
N GLU A 174 43.23 131.77 -94.77
CA GLU A 174 42.01 130.94 -94.79
C GLU A 174 42.34 129.45 -94.91
N LEU A 175 43.26 129.09 -95.82
CA LEU A 175 43.71 127.70 -95.99
C LEU A 175 44.41 127.16 -94.72
N ASN A 176 45.22 127.99 -94.06
CA ASN A 176 45.85 127.64 -92.78
C ASN A 176 44.81 127.42 -91.66
N ILE A 177 43.73 128.20 -91.64
CA ILE A 177 42.60 128.03 -90.70
C ILE A 177 41.81 126.75 -91.03
N ALA A 178 41.57 126.46 -92.31
CA ALA A 178 40.88 125.26 -92.77
C ALA A 178 41.62 123.97 -92.37
N HIS A 179 42.94 123.91 -92.54
CA HIS A 179 43.75 122.76 -92.10
C HIS A 179 43.70 122.58 -90.57
N LYS A 180 43.90 123.65 -89.78
CA LYS A 180 43.79 123.60 -88.31
C LYS A 180 42.42 123.10 -87.84
N LYS A 181 41.34 123.52 -88.53
CA LYS A 181 39.98 123.05 -88.27
C LYS A 181 39.82 121.55 -88.57
N ALA A 182 40.36 121.06 -89.69
CA ALA A 182 40.34 119.65 -90.04
C ALA A 182 41.11 118.78 -89.03
N ASP A 183 42.29 119.20 -88.57
CA ASP A 183 43.07 118.50 -87.55
C ASP A 183 42.33 118.42 -86.19
N ILE A 184 41.68 119.51 -85.78
CA ILE A 184 40.85 119.52 -84.57
C ILE A 184 39.65 118.58 -84.72
N GLN A 185 39.00 118.55 -85.89
CA GLN A 185 37.89 117.64 -86.17
C GLN A 185 38.34 116.17 -86.19
N HIS A 186 39.46 115.83 -86.83
CA HIS A 186 40.02 114.47 -86.79
C HIS A 186 40.39 114.04 -85.38
N ARG A 187 41.02 114.92 -84.58
CA ARG A 187 41.35 114.63 -83.17
C ARG A 187 40.10 114.36 -82.33
N LEU A 188 39.04 115.16 -82.51
CA LEU A 188 37.77 114.97 -81.80
C LEU A 188 37.07 113.67 -82.22
N ILE A 189 37.08 113.33 -83.52
CA ILE A 189 36.55 112.06 -84.02
C ILE A 189 37.29 110.87 -83.40
N PHE A 190 38.63 110.93 -83.33
CA PHE A 190 39.43 109.88 -82.71
C PHE A 190 39.13 109.71 -81.21
N GLN A 191 39.07 110.83 -80.47
CA GLN A 191 38.70 110.82 -79.05
C GLN A 191 37.28 110.27 -78.81
N HIS A 192 36.33 110.59 -79.68
CA HIS A 192 34.97 110.02 -79.62
C HIS A 192 34.95 108.52 -79.92
N GLN A 193 35.78 108.02 -80.85
CA GLN A 193 35.91 106.59 -81.13
C GLN A 193 36.55 105.84 -79.95
N GLU A 194 37.61 106.38 -79.35
CA GLU A 194 38.27 105.82 -78.17
C GLU A 194 37.35 105.79 -76.93
N ALA A 195 36.61 106.88 -76.69
CA ALA A 195 35.60 106.95 -75.64
C ALA A 195 34.45 105.96 -75.88
N PHE A 196 33.99 105.80 -77.12
CA PHE A 196 32.95 104.83 -77.47
C PHE A 196 33.42 103.38 -77.27
N GLN A 197 34.64 103.02 -77.67
CA GLN A 197 35.20 101.68 -77.44
C GLN A 197 35.42 101.40 -75.94
N SER A 198 35.87 102.42 -75.18
CA SER A 198 36.02 102.34 -73.72
C SER A 198 34.68 102.14 -73.02
N HIS A 199 33.64 102.86 -73.45
CA HIS A 199 32.28 102.66 -72.94
C HIS A 199 31.73 101.28 -73.34
N LYS A 200 31.91 100.87 -74.60
CA LYS A 200 31.46 99.58 -75.14
C LYS A 200 32.05 98.42 -74.33
N THR A 201 33.36 98.36 -74.19
CA THR A 201 34.04 97.30 -73.41
C THR A 201 33.61 97.29 -71.94
N GLN A 202 33.39 98.47 -71.32
CA GLN A 202 32.83 98.54 -69.98
C GLN A 202 31.39 98.00 -69.91
N THR A 203 30.54 98.28 -70.92
CA THR A 203 29.17 97.73 -70.98
C THR A 203 29.14 96.23 -71.28
N GLU A 204 30.05 95.72 -72.11
CA GLU A 204 30.16 94.27 -72.39
C GLU A 204 30.60 93.49 -71.14
N SER A 205 31.53 94.04 -70.34
CA SER A 205 31.87 93.48 -69.02
C SER A 205 30.66 93.48 -68.07
N LYS A 206 30.00 94.64 -67.90
CA LYS A 206 28.84 94.78 -67.02
C LYS A 206 27.66 93.89 -67.41
N LEU A 207 27.43 93.70 -68.72
CA LEU A 207 26.39 92.80 -69.22
C LEU A 207 26.71 91.35 -68.83
N LYS A 208 27.95 90.91 -69.06
CA LYS A 208 28.40 89.58 -68.66
C LYS A 208 28.34 89.36 -67.13
N ASP A 209 28.65 90.39 -66.34
CA ASP A 209 28.50 90.33 -64.89
C ASP A 209 27.01 90.16 -64.50
N VAL A 210 26.09 90.86 -65.17
CA VAL A 210 24.63 90.69 -65.02
C VAL A 210 24.19 89.27 -65.40
N ASP A 211 24.64 88.72 -66.53
CA ASP A 211 24.32 87.34 -66.95
C ASP A 211 24.71 86.33 -65.86
N THR A 212 25.93 86.45 -65.28
CA THR A 212 26.36 85.55 -64.20
C THR A 212 25.59 85.74 -62.89
N LEU A 213 25.08 86.95 -62.63
CA LEU A 213 24.20 87.21 -61.49
C LEU A 213 22.79 86.63 -61.72
N GLU A 214 22.25 86.69 -62.94
CA GLU A 214 20.96 86.08 -63.28
C GLU A 214 21.03 84.54 -63.23
N GLU A 215 22.11 83.92 -63.73
CA GLU A 215 22.36 82.50 -63.53
C GLU A 215 22.43 82.14 -62.03
N ARG A 216 23.12 82.95 -61.22
CA ARG A 216 23.27 82.71 -59.78
C ARG A 216 21.94 82.86 -59.04
N VAL A 217 21.13 83.86 -59.38
CA VAL A 217 19.77 84.05 -58.83
C VAL A 217 18.86 82.89 -59.24
N SER A 218 18.98 82.41 -60.47
CA SER A 218 18.22 81.24 -60.96
C SER A 218 18.58 79.97 -60.18
N ARG A 219 19.88 79.70 -59.97
CA ARG A 219 20.35 78.56 -59.15
C ARG A 219 19.87 78.66 -57.70
N LEU A 220 20.02 79.82 -57.06
CA LEU A 220 19.55 80.05 -55.68
C LEU A 220 18.01 79.96 -55.55
N THR A 221 17.28 80.29 -56.62
CA THR A 221 15.82 80.15 -56.65
C THR A 221 15.39 78.69 -56.75
N LEU A 222 16.12 77.88 -57.54
CA LEU A 222 15.91 76.43 -57.62
C LEU A 222 16.28 75.74 -56.30
N GLU A 223 17.47 76.00 -55.76
CA GLU A 223 17.95 75.45 -54.48
C GLU A 223 17.00 75.79 -53.32
N LYS A 224 16.48 77.02 -53.28
CA LYS A 224 15.42 77.40 -52.32
C LYS A 224 14.12 76.61 -52.53
N GLY A 225 13.75 76.31 -53.78
CA GLY A 225 12.61 75.45 -54.10
C GLY A 225 12.81 74.03 -53.58
N ASP A 226 13.96 73.43 -53.89
CA ASP A 226 14.32 72.08 -53.46
C ASP A 226 14.31 71.96 -51.92
N LEU A 227 14.96 72.90 -51.22
CA LEU A 227 14.95 72.97 -49.75
C LEU A 227 13.55 73.14 -49.16
N LEU A 228 12.63 73.88 -49.81
CA LEU A 228 11.24 73.96 -49.38
C LEU A 228 10.51 72.62 -49.55
N THR A 229 10.75 71.90 -50.64
CA THR A 229 10.18 70.54 -50.80
C THR A 229 10.75 69.54 -49.80
N GLU A 230 12.03 69.65 -49.43
CA GLU A 230 12.63 68.80 -48.40
C GLU A 230 12.04 69.09 -47.00
N ILE A 231 11.81 70.37 -46.67
CA ILE A 231 11.11 70.79 -45.44
C ILE A 231 9.67 70.24 -45.41
N ASP A 232 8.92 70.32 -46.52
CA ASP A 232 7.56 69.77 -46.58
C ASP A 232 7.54 68.23 -46.51
N ASN A 233 8.51 67.55 -47.12
CA ASN A 233 8.69 66.10 -47.01
C ASN A 233 9.00 65.69 -45.56
N GLY A 234 9.93 66.37 -44.88
CA GLY A 234 10.24 66.13 -43.46
C GLY A 234 9.06 66.44 -42.54
N SER A 235 8.30 67.50 -42.84
CA SER A 235 7.04 67.85 -42.18
C SER A 235 5.97 66.75 -42.34
N HIS A 236 5.90 66.12 -43.51
CA HIS A 236 5.00 64.99 -43.75
C HIS A 236 5.45 63.72 -43.01
N GLN A 237 6.75 63.39 -43.02
CA GLN A 237 7.31 62.26 -42.30
C GLN A 237 7.08 62.39 -40.78
N LEU A 238 7.34 63.56 -40.19
CA LEU A 238 7.06 63.84 -38.76
C LEU A 238 5.58 63.66 -38.39
N LYS A 239 4.64 64.03 -39.28
CA LYS A 239 3.20 63.79 -39.08
C LYS A 239 2.86 62.29 -39.16
N GLN A 240 3.51 61.56 -40.06
CA GLN A 240 3.33 60.12 -40.22
C GLN A 240 3.88 59.34 -39.02
N GLU A 241 5.10 59.64 -38.54
CA GLU A 241 5.62 59.02 -37.32
C GLU A 241 4.77 59.37 -36.10
N ARG A 242 4.33 60.62 -35.96
CA ARG A 242 3.48 61.02 -34.82
C ARG A 242 2.11 60.31 -34.80
N THR A 243 1.55 59.98 -35.96
CA THR A 243 0.33 59.14 -36.04
C THR A 243 0.63 57.66 -35.77
N GLN A 244 1.74 57.11 -36.27
CA GLN A 244 2.19 55.75 -35.93
C GLN A 244 2.50 55.57 -34.44
N LEU A 245 3.09 56.58 -33.79
CA LEU A 245 3.40 56.58 -32.36
C LEU A 245 2.10 56.64 -31.53
N SER A 246 1.11 57.44 -31.93
CA SER A 246 -0.24 57.43 -31.33
C SER A 246 -0.94 56.06 -31.45
N VAL A 247 -0.86 55.43 -32.63
CA VAL A 247 -1.37 54.06 -32.86
C VAL A 247 -0.58 53.01 -32.05
N SER A 248 0.71 53.24 -31.81
CA SER A 248 1.54 52.36 -30.98
C SER A 248 1.20 52.49 -29.49
N ASN A 249 1.04 53.72 -28.98
CA ASN A 249 0.64 53.96 -27.59
C ASN A 249 -0.75 53.38 -27.28
N SER A 250 -1.74 53.57 -28.16
CA SER A 250 -3.08 52.99 -27.97
C SER A 250 -3.10 51.46 -28.01
N LYS A 251 -2.21 50.83 -28.79
CA LYS A 251 -1.94 49.38 -28.69
C LYS A 251 -1.29 49.01 -27.36
N LEU A 252 -0.30 49.78 -26.89
CA LEU A 252 0.40 49.55 -25.64
C LEU A 252 -0.59 49.60 -24.45
N GLU A 253 -1.44 50.62 -24.39
CA GLU A 253 -2.55 50.71 -23.42
C GLU A 253 -3.51 49.52 -23.48
N SER A 254 -3.77 48.97 -24.68
CA SER A 254 -4.66 47.81 -24.82
C SER A 254 -4.01 46.53 -24.28
N LEU A 255 -2.71 46.34 -24.53
CA LEU A 255 -1.92 45.22 -24.02
C LEU A 255 -1.71 45.33 -22.50
N GLU A 256 -1.54 46.54 -21.97
CA GLU A 256 -1.46 46.80 -20.53
C GLU A 256 -2.78 46.42 -19.82
N LYS A 257 -3.94 46.77 -20.42
CA LYS A 257 -5.27 46.37 -19.94
C LYS A 257 -5.56 44.87 -20.09
N GLU A 258 -4.88 44.16 -20.98
CA GLU A 258 -4.91 42.69 -21.06
C GLU A 258 -3.98 42.04 -20.03
N LEU A 259 -2.80 42.63 -19.79
CA LEU A 259 -1.85 42.20 -18.76
C LEU A 259 -2.46 42.31 -17.35
N GLU A 260 -3.13 43.43 -17.04
CA GLU A 260 -3.83 43.65 -15.76
C GLU A 260 -4.88 42.53 -15.51
N LYS A 261 -5.71 42.21 -16.52
CA LYS A 261 -6.69 41.12 -16.45
C LYS A 261 -6.05 39.75 -16.23
N LEU A 262 -4.89 39.49 -16.87
CA LEU A 262 -4.14 38.24 -16.68
C LEU A 262 -3.52 38.17 -15.28
N VAL A 263 -3.07 39.29 -14.71
CA VAL A 263 -2.56 39.38 -13.34
C VAL A 263 -3.67 39.13 -12.31
N ASP A 264 -4.86 39.72 -12.50
CA ASP A 264 -6.00 39.48 -11.60
C ASP A 264 -6.57 38.07 -11.74
N SER A 265 -6.68 37.54 -12.96
CA SER A 265 -7.04 36.14 -13.20
C SER A 265 -6.05 35.19 -12.51
N LYS A 266 -4.74 35.46 -12.60
CA LYS A 266 -3.71 34.70 -11.89
C LYS A 266 -3.90 34.77 -10.36
N LYS A 267 -4.12 35.96 -9.77
CA LYS A 267 -4.41 36.08 -8.33
C LYS A 267 -5.62 35.24 -7.92
N GLN A 268 -6.68 35.23 -8.73
CA GLN A 268 -7.89 34.45 -8.46
C GLN A 268 -7.60 32.94 -8.47
N SER A 269 -6.87 32.43 -9.48
CA SER A 269 -6.45 31.02 -9.51
C SER A 269 -5.48 30.66 -8.38
N GLU A 270 -4.58 31.56 -7.97
CA GLU A 270 -3.72 31.33 -6.81
C GLU A 270 -4.53 31.24 -5.51
N ALA A 271 -5.54 32.11 -5.31
CA ALA A 271 -6.46 32.04 -4.18
C ALA A 271 -7.28 30.73 -4.17
N GLU A 272 -7.80 30.31 -5.32
CA GLU A 272 -8.51 29.03 -5.49
C GLU A 272 -7.60 27.84 -5.16
N ILE A 273 -6.36 27.82 -5.66
CA ILE A 273 -5.36 26.80 -5.33
C ILE A 273 -5.07 26.74 -3.82
N THR A 274 -4.99 27.89 -3.12
CA THR A 274 -4.82 27.86 -1.65
C THR A 274 -6.06 27.35 -0.90
N THR A 275 -7.25 27.50 -1.50
CA THR A 275 -8.52 27.01 -0.93
C THR A 275 -8.64 25.50 -1.11
N LEU A 276 -8.44 25.00 -2.33
CA LEU A 276 -8.40 23.57 -2.65
C LEU A 276 -7.33 22.82 -1.84
N ARG A 277 -6.17 23.44 -1.60
CA ARG A 277 -5.13 22.87 -0.71
C ARG A 277 -5.60 22.74 0.75
N LYS A 278 -6.39 23.68 1.27
CA LYS A 278 -6.97 23.59 2.63
C LYS A 278 -8.03 22.49 2.70
N GLU A 279 -8.90 22.38 1.70
CA GLU A 279 -9.89 21.29 1.64
C GLU A 279 -9.23 19.91 1.53
N LEU A 280 -8.18 19.77 0.70
CA LEU A 280 -7.42 18.54 0.57
C LEU A 280 -6.80 18.09 1.92
N VAL A 281 -6.22 19.03 2.67
CA VAL A 281 -5.67 18.76 4.01
C VAL A 281 -6.77 18.39 5.00
N ALA A 282 -7.92 19.08 4.99
CA ALA A 282 -9.06 18.76 5.84
C ALA A 282 -9.66 17.37 5.52
N MET A 283 -9.74 17.01 4.24
CA MET A 283 -10.19 15.69 3.78
C MET A 283 -9.21 14.58 4.17
N HIS A 284 -7.90 14.79 4.05
CA HIS A 284 -6.90 13.85 4.55
C HIS A 284 -6.96 13.70 6.08
N ALA A 285 -7.13 14.79 6.83
CA ALA A 285 -7.30 14.71 8.28
C ALA A 285 -8.55 13.92 8.68
N LYS A 286 -9.69 14.17 8.01
CA LYS A 286 -10.94 13.43 8.22
C LYS A 286 -10.84 11.95 7.82
N HIS A 287 -10.17 11.64 6.71
CA HIS A 287 -9.88 10.28 6.29
C HIS A 287 -9.03 9.53 7.33
N ASN A 288 -7.97 10.16 7.82
CA ASN A 288 -7.07 9.55 8.79
C ASN A 288 -7.73 9.35 10.16
N ALA A 289 -8.58 10.27 10.61
CA ALA A 289 -9.44 10.08 11.78
C ALA A 289 -10.39 8.88 11.59
N ALA A 290 -11.12 8.81 10.46
CA ALA A 290 -12.02 7.68 10.20
C ALA A 290 -11.28 6.33 10.08
N ALA A 291 -10.07 6.32 9.50
CA ALA A 291 -9.22 5.13 9.44
C ALA A 291 -8.73 4.71 10.83
N GLN A 292 -8.42 5.67 11.71
CA GLN A 292 -8.07 5.41 13.12
C GLN A 292 -9.28 4.86 13.89
N ASP A 293 -10.45 5.49 13.80
CA ASP A 293 -11.70 5.01 14.44
C ASP A 293 -12.05 3.57 14.02
N ILE A 294 -11.90 3.25 12.73
CA ILE A 294 -12.09 1.90 12.19
C ILE A 294 -11.04 0.92 12.76
N THR A 295 -9.78 1.35 12.84
CA THR A 295 -8.68 0.53 13.39
C THR A 295 -8.90 0.23 14.86
N ASP A 296 -9.22 1.25 15.67
CA ASP A 296 -9.48 1.10 17.10
C ASP A 296 -10.74 0.28 17.38
N SER A 297 -11.77 0.40 16.54
CA SER A 297 -12.95 -0.47 16.54
C SER A 297 -12.59 -1.94 16.27
N PHE A 298 -11.73 -2.22 15.28
CA PHE A 298 -11.24 -3.57 15.02
C PHE A 298 -10.36 -4.10 16.16
N VAL A 299 -9.47 -3.28 16.73
CA VAL A 299 -8.63 -3.65 17.89
C VAL A 299 -9.48 -3.96 19.12
N ALA A 300 -10.48 -3.13 19.44
CA ALA A 300 -11.42 -3.39 20.53
C ALA A 300 -12.22 -4.67 20.30
N LYS A 301 -12.66 -4.93 19.06
CA LYS A 301 -13.39 -6.16 18.70
C LYS A 301 -12.51 -7.40 18.80
N LEU A 302 -11.26 -7.34 18.33
CA LEU A 302 -10.26 -8.42 18.46
C LEU A 302 -9.93 -8.71 19.93
N LYS A 303 -9.81 -7.67 20.77
CA LYS A 303 -9.61 -7.84 22.22
C LYS A 303 -10.81 -8.52 22.87
N SER A 304 -12.03 -8.08 22.55
CA SER A 304 -13.28 -8.66 23.08
C SER A 304 -13.49 -10.12 22.65
N THR A 305 -13.15 -10.48 21.40
CA THR A 305 -13.21 -11.88 20.96
C THR A 305 -12.10 -12.73 21.58
N ALA A 306 -10.89 -12.20 21.78
CA ALA A 306 -9.82 -12.89 22.51
C ALA A 306 -10.17 -13.14 23.99
N GLU A 307 -10.74 -12.15 24.68
CA GLU A 307 -11.25 -12.30 26.05
C GLU A 307 -12.40 -13.32 26.14
N SER A 308 -13.24 -13.40 25.11
CA SER A 308 -14.31 -14.39 25.03
C SER A 308 -13.77 -15.80 24.76
N LEU A 309 -12.79 -15.93 23.86
CA LEU A 309 -12.11 -17.20 23.57
C LEU A 309 -11.34 -17.72 24.81
N ALA A 310 -10.73 -16.83 25.60
CA ALA A 310 -10.10 -17.19 26.87
C ALA A 310 -11.13 -17.76 27.86
N LYS A 311 -12.29 -17.10 28.01
CA LYS A 311 -13.39 -17.59 28.86
C LYS A 311 -13.94 -18.94 28.41
N GLU A 312 -14.11 -19.18 27.12
CA GLU A 312 -14.49 -20.52 26.62
C GLU A 312 -13.37 -21.55 26.82
N THR A 313 -12.10 -21.16 26.65
CA THR A 313 -10.95 -22.05 26.93
C THR A 313 -10.90 -22.48 28.40
N ASP A 314 -11.18 -21.58 29.34
CA ASP A 314 -11.21 -21.88 30.76
C ASP A 314 -12.45 -22.70 31.17
N LYS A 315 -13.61 -22.49 30.53
CA LYS A 315 -14.76 -23.40 30.63
C LYS A 315 -14.42 -24.81 30.13
N THR A 316 -13.72 -24.94 29.00
CA THR A 316 -13.30 -26.25 28.48
C THR A 316 -12.39 -26.97 29.48
N LYS A 317 -11.38 -26.29 30.04
CA LYS A 317 -10.52 -26.86 31.12
C LYS A 317 -11.34 -27.30 32.34
N ALA A 318 -12.35 -26.52 32.73
CA ALA A 318 -13.23 -26.87 33.86
C ALA A 318 -14.12 -28.09 33.55
N LEU A 319 -14.62 -28.21 32.32
CA LEU A 319 -15.35 -29.38 31.85
C LEU A 319 -14.46 -30.62 31.75
N ASP A 320 -13.24 -30.50 31.24
CA ASP A 320 -12.26 -31.59 31.20
C ASP A 320 -11.92 -32.10 32.61
N ALA A 321 -11.69 -31.18 33.56
CA ALA A 321 -11.49 -31.52 34.97
C ALA A 321 -12.72 -32.21 35.58
N MET A 322 -13.94 -31.75 35.24
CA MET A 322 -15.18 -32.40 35.67
C MET A 322 -15.33 -33.80 35.04
N ILE A 323 -14.95 -34.00 33.78
CA ILE A 323 -14.96 -35.30 33.09
C ILE A 323 -13.95 -36.27 33.73
N VAL A 324 -12.76 -35.79 34.13
CA VAL A 324 -11.78 -36.60 34.90
C VAL A 324 -12.36 -37.02 36.25
N ASN A 325 -12.93 -36.08 37.00
CA ASN A 325 -13.56 -36.37 38.30
C ASN A 325 -14.74 -37.35 38.18
N LEU A 326 -15.57 -37.22 37.12
CA LEU A 326 -16.68 -38.14 36.85
C LEU A 326 -16.19 -39.54 36.48
N LYS A 327 -15.13 -39.66 35.67
CA LYS A 327 -14.52 -40.97 35.33
C LYS A 327 -13.92 -41.68 36.55
N GLU A 328 -13.31 -40.94 37.47
CA GLU A 328 -12.79 -41.52 38.71
C GLU A 328 -13.94 -41.94 39.63
N ALA A 329 -14.99 -41.12 39.76
CA ALA A 329 -16.20 -41.49 40.51
C ALA A 329 -16.91 -42.72 39.90
N GLU A 330 -16.99 -42.83 38.57
CA GLU A 330 -17.50 -44.01 37.85
C GLU A 330 -16.64 -45.25 38.14
N ASN A 331 -15.32 -45.12 38.10
CA ASN A 331 -14.39 -46.21 38.38
C ASN A 331 -14.49 -46.71 39.84
N ILE A 332 -14.60 -45.79 40.80
CA ILE A 332 -14.85 -46.10 42.22
C ILE A 332 -16.23 -46.78 42.40
N ALA A 333 -17.28 -46.26 41.73
CA ALA A 333 -18.61 -46.86 41.77
C ALA A 333 -18.62 -48.29 41.20
N ARG A 334 -17.90 -48.52 40.08
CA ARG A 334 -17.73 -49.84 39.47
C ARG A 334 -16.97 -50.80 40.37
N LEU A 335 -15.87 -50.37 40.99
CA LEU A 335 -15.11 -51.19 41.95
C LEU A 335 -15.96 -51.57 43.17
N ASN A 336 -16.78 -50.64 43.67
CA ASN A 336 -17.74 -50.91 44.74
C ASN A 336 -18.85 -51.88 44.29
N ALA A 337 -19.37 -51.73 43.07
CA ALA A 337 -20.36 -52.67 42.51
C ALA A 337 -19.79 -54.09 42.35
N ASP A 338 -18.56 -54.24 41.85
CA ASP A 338 -17.88 -55.54 41.76
C ASP A 338 -17.55 -56.14 43.13
N LYS A 339 -17.24 -55.31 44.13
CA LYS A 339 -17.08 -55.74 45.52
C LYS A 339 -18.42 -56.28 46.08
N VAL A 340 -19.49 -55.49 45.99
CA VAL A 340 -20.83 -55.89 46.47
C VAL A 340 -21.33 -57.13 45.73
N LYS A 341 -21.04 -57.27 44.43
CA LYS A 341 -21.35 -58.46 43.62
C LYS A 341 -20.61 -59.70 44.12
N LYS A 342 -19.33 -59.59 44.50
CA LYS A 342 -18.56 -60.67 45.13
C LYS A 342 -19.06 -61.02 46.53
N GLU A 343 -19.39 -60.02 47.34
CA GLU A 343 -19.96 -60.20 48.68
C GLU A 343 -21.34 -60.87 48.62
N HIS A 344 -22.21 -60.46 47.69
CA HIS A 344 -23.50 -61.10 47.45
C HIS A 344 -23.34 -62.53 46.90
N ALA A 345 -22.38 -62.79 46.01
CA ALA A 345 -22.09 -64.14 45.54
C ALA A 345 -21.64 -65.05 46.70
N ALA A 346 -20.72 -64.59 47.54
CA ALA A 346 -20.25 -65.32 48.72
C ALA A 346 -21.37 -65.54 49.75
N LEU A 347 -22.25 -64.54 49.96
CA LEU A 347 -23.41 -64.64 50.83
C LEU A 347 -24.45 -65.64 50.30
N ASN A 348 -24.69 -65.65 48.98
CA ASN A 348 -25.56 -66.63 48.33
C ASN A 348 -24.98 -68.06 48.42
N THR A 349 -23.67 -68.23 48.25
CA THR A 349 -22.99 -69.51 48.52
C THR A 349 -23.13 -69.91 49.99
N LYS A 350 -23.00 -68.97 50.94
CA LYS A 350 -23.21 -69.24 52.38
C LYS A 350 -24.65 -69.69 52.66
N TYR A 351 -25.67 -69.02 52.12
CA TYR A 351 -27.07 -69.42 52.28
C TYR A 351 -27.41 -70.75 51.59
N SER A 352 -26.80 -71.02 50.42
CA SER A 352 -26.93 -72.32 49.74
C SER A 352 -26.34 -73.44 50.60
N ASN A 353 -25.11 -73.25 51.10
CA ASN A 353 -24.46 -74.19 52.02
C ASN A 353 -25.29 -74.39 53.30
N GLN A 354 -25.76 -73.31 53.96
CA GLN A 354 -26.66 -73.40 55.12
C GLN A 354 -27.95 -74.16 54.80
N THR A 355 -28.56 -73.94 53.62
CA THR A 355 -29.74 -74.71 53.17
C THR A 355 -29.41 -76.20 53.03
N THR A 356 -28.24 -76.56 52.49
CA THR A 356 -27.83 -77.97 52.42
C THR A 356 -27.51 -78.59 53.78
N GLU A 357 -26.92 -77.84 54.72
CA GLU A 357 -26.68 -78.32 56.09
C GLU A 357 -27.98 -78.44 56.89
N HIS A 358 -28.92 -77.50 56.75
CA HIS A 358 -30.27 -77.63 57.32
C HIS A 358 -31.02 -78.82 56.71
N SER A 359 -30.88 -79.08 55.41
CA SER A 359 -31.47 -80.26 54.76
C SER A 359 -30.86 -81.57 55.30
N LYS A 360 -29.52 -81.67 55.42
CA LYS A 360 -28.83 -82.81 56.05
C LYS A 360 -29.26 -83.00 57.51
N ALA A 361 -29.35 -81.91 58.27
CA ALA A 361 -29.79 -81.93 59.67
C ALA A 361 -31.25 -82.37 59.80
N PHE A 362 -32.13 -81.95 58.88
CA PHE A 362 -33.53 -82.37 58.83
C PHE A 362 -33.67 -83.85 58.44
N MET A 363 -32.90 -84.33 57.44
CA MET A 363 -32.85 -85.77 57.12
C MET A 363 -32.34 -86.61 58.29
N LYS A 364 -31.34 -86.11 59.04
CA LYS A 364 -30.86 -86.76 60.25
C LYS A 364 -31.90 -86.72 61.38
N LEU A 365 -32.67 -85.64 61.51
CA LEU A 365 -33.75 -85.52 62.49
C LEU A 365 -34.92 -86.47 62.17
N ASP A 366 -35.30 -86.58 60.90
CA ASP A 366 -36.31 -87.55 60.41
C ASP A 366 -35.87 -89.00 60.69
N GLU A 367 -34.60 -89.33 60.39
CA GLU A 367 -34.02 -90.64 60.70
C GLU A 367 -33.97 -90.92 62.22
N GLN A 368 -33.57 -89.94 63.03
CA GLN A 368 -33.64 -90.05 64.49
C GLN A 368 -35.09 -90.16 65.00
N THR A 369 -36.05 -89.53 64.33
CA THR A 369 -37.48 -89.60 64.68
C THR A 369 -38.05 -90.99 64.37
N LYS A 370 -37.67 -91.61 63.25
CA LYS A 370 -38.00 -93.02 62.94
C LYS A 370 -37.40 -93.98 63.95
N GLN A 371 -36.16 -93.75 64.39
CA GLN A 371 -35.52 -94.53 65.44
C GLN A 371 -36.23 -94.38 66.79
N ILE A 372 -36.63 -93.16 67.16
CA ILE A 372 -37.43 -92.89 68.37
C ILE A 372 -38.81 -93.56 68.29
N GLU A 373 -39.50 -93.47 67.15
CA GLU A 373 -40.83 -94.10 67.00
C GLU A 373 -40.73 -95.63 66.99
N THR A 374 -39.66 -96.19 66.44
CA THR A 374 -39.36 -97.64 66.54
C THR A 374 -39.10 -98.05 67.99
N LEU A 375 -38.26 -97.32 68.71
CA LEU A 375 -37.99 -97.55 70.14
C LEU A 375 -39.25 -97.36 71.01
N LYS A 376 -40.18 -96.50 70.60
CA LYS A 376 -41.48 -96.27 71.25
C LYS A 376 -42.46 -97.42 70.99
N ILE A 377 -42.51 -97.96 69.77
CA ILE A 377 -43.23 -99.21 69.48
C ILE A 377 -42.68 -100.38 70.30
N ASP A 378 -41.35 -100.46 70.46
CA ASP A 378 -40.72 -101.45 71.33
C ASP A 378 -40.97 -101.19 72.83
N LEU A 379 -41.05 -99.92 73.26
CA LEU A 379 -41.44 -99.55 74.62
C LEU A 379 -42.89 -99.99 74.91
N ASP A 380 -43.84 -99.67 74.02
CA ASP A 380 -45.24 -100.08 74.14
C ASP A 380 -45.36 -101.62 74.13
N ARG A 381 -44.57 -102.31 73.31
CA ARG A 381 -44.46 -103.78 73.30
C ARG A 381 -43.95 -104.32 74.64
N LEU A 382 -42.88 -103.76 75.18
CA LEU A 382 -42.30 -104.16 76.47
C LEU A 382 -43.24 -103.84 77.64
N GLN A 383 -43.92 -102.70 77.63
CA GLN A 383 -44.90 -102.32 78.64
C GLN A 383 -46.16 -103.19 78.59
N LYS A 384 -46.58 -103.62 77.40
CA LYS A 384 -47.61 -104.65 77.23
C LYS A 384 -47.15 -106.02 77.76
N GLN A 385 -45.91 -106.43 77.48
CA GLN A 385 -45.34 -107.65 78.07
C GLN A 385 -45.22 -107.55 79.60
N ASN A 386 -44.88 -106.38 80.15
CA ASN A 386 -44.78 -106.17 81.59
C ASN A 386 -46.15 -106.23 82.27
N SER A 387 -47.19 -105.60 81.70
CA SER A 387 -48.56 -105.73 82.23
C SER A 387 -49.14 -107.15 82.08
N GLU A 388 -48.72 -107.92 81.07
CA GLU A 388 -49.03 -109.35 80.99
C GLU A 388 -48.29 -110.17 82.06
N LEU A 389 -47.03 -109.82 82.38
CA LEU A 389 -46.27 -110.40 83.49
C LEU A 389 -46.87 -110.04 84.86
N GLU A 390 -47.35 -108.81 85.05
CA GLU A 390 -48.09 -108.38 86.24
C GLU A 390 -49.40 -109.17 86.39
N GLN A 391 -50.14 -109.43 85.30
CA GLN A 391 -51.31 -110.32 85.34
C GLN A 391 -50.93 -111.79 85.67
N ARG A 392 -49.77 -112.27 85.22
CA ARG A 392 -49.25 -113.60 85.58
C ARG A 392 -48.82 -113.65 87.05
N LEU A 393 -48.22 -112.58 87.58
CA LEU A 393 -47.88 -112.43 89.01
C LEU A 393 -49.13 -112.35 89.89
N ALA A 394 -50.17 -111.62 89.47
CA ALA A 394 -51.45 -111.60 90.18
C ALA A 394 -52.10 -112.99 90.24
N LYS A 395 -52.10 -113.74 89.13
CA LYS A 395 -52.55 -115.14 89.09
C LYS A 395 -51.70 -116.07 89.97
N LEU A 396 -50.39 -115.83 90.06
CA LEU A 396 -49.51 -116.53 91.01
C LEU A 396 -49.87 -116.22 92.46
N ALA A 397 -50.13 -114.96 92.82
CA ALA A 397 -50.53 -114.57 94.17
C ALA A 397 -51.91 -115.13 94.57
N ASP A 398 -52.85 -115.27 93.63
CA ASP A 398 -54.13 -115.94 93.91
C ASP A 398 -53.99 -117.48 94.00
N LEU A 399 -53.11 -118.10 93.22
CA LEU A 399 -52.71 -119.50 93.43
C LEU A 399 -52.02 -119.68 94.79
N GLU A 400 -51.17 -118.75 95.20
CA GLU A 400 -50.49 -118.76 96.50
C GLU A 400 -51.48 -118.62 97.68
N LYS A 401 -52.58 -117.87 97.52
CA LYS A 401 -53.70 -117.86 98.48
C LYS A 401 -54.41 -119.22 98.57
N GLU A 402 -54.65 -119.89 97.45
CA GLU A 402 -55.26 -121.24 97.47
C GLU A 402 -54.30 -122.30 98.05
N VAL A 403 -53.00 -122.19 97.78
CA VAL A 403 -51.97 -122.99 98.47
C VAL A 403 -52.01 -122.73 99.98
N ASN A 404 -52.06 -121.46 100.43
CA ASN A 404 -52.17 -121.14 101.86
C ASN A 404 -53.47 -121.66 102.50
N LYS A 405 -54.61 -121.66 101.79
CA LYS A 405 -55.85 -122.30 102.26
C LYS A 405 -55.69 -123.82 102.38
N LEU A 406 -55.06 -124.47 101.41
CA LEU A 406 -54.73 -125.89 101.45
C LEU A 406 -53.78 -126.22 102.60
N GLU A 407 -52.79 -125.37 102.86
CA GLU A 407 -51.86 -125.48 103.99
C GLU A 407 -52.59 -125.35 105.34
N GLN A 408 -53.55 -124.42 105.46
CA GLN A 408 -54.42 -124.29 106.65
C GLN A 408 -55.36 -125.50 106.82
N ALA A 409 -55.93 -126.03 105.73
CA ALA A 409 -56.75 -127.25 105.77
C ALA A 409 -55.92 -128.47 106.20
N LYS A 410 -54.71 -128.62 105.64
CA LYS A 410 -53.71 -129.62 106.01
C LYS A 410 -53.27 -129.51 107.48
N ALA A 411 -53.01 -128.30 107.98
CA ALA A 411 -52.72 -128.07 109.39
C ALA A 411 -53.90 -128.40 110.32
N THR A 412 -55.14 -128.15 109.87
CA THR A 412 -56.36 -128.50 110.60
C THR A 412 -56.57 -130.02 110.66
N LEU A 413 -56.33 -130.73 109.55
CA LEU A 413 -56.33 -132.19 109.50
C LEU A 413 -55.20 -132.79 110.36
N SER A 414 -54.00 -132.20 110.35
CA SER A 414 -52.90 -132.61 111.23
C SER A 414 -53.31 -132.55 112.70
N LYS A 415 -53.90 -131.43 113.15
CA LYS A 415 -54.42 -131.32 114.53
C LYS A 415 -55.48 -132.37 114.87
N GLN A 416 -56.32 -132.78 113.91
CA GLN A 416 -57.27 -133.89 114.12
C GLN A 416 -56.54 -135.23 114.30
N ILE A 417 -55.49 -135.49 113.51
CA ILE A 417 -54.63 -136.68 113.62
C ILE A 417 -53.89 -136.68 114.98
N ASP A 418 -53.32 -135.57 115.40
CA ASP A 418 -52.62 -135.42 116.69
C ASP A 418 -53.57 -135.69 117.88
N THR A 419 -54.81 -135.18 117.78
CA THR A 419 -55.86 -135.39 118.79
C THR A 419 -56.32 -136.84 118.85
N LEU A 420 -56.43 -137.53 117.71
CA LEU A 420 -56.77 -138.96 117.66
C LEU A 420 -55.63 -139.84 118.16
N THR A 421 -54.38 -139.51 117.82
CA THR A 421 -53.17 -140.22 118.28
C THR A 421 -53.07 -140.17 119.80
N SER A 422 -53.15 -138.97 120.38
CA SER A 422 -53.13 -138.76 121.84
C SER A 422 -54.22 -139.57 122.57
N LYS A 423 -55.39 -139.70 121.94
CA LYS A 423 -56.53 -140.45 122.52
C LYS A 423 -56.37 -141.96 122.41
N ASN A 424 -55.63 -142.45 121.41
CA ASN A 424 -55.29 -143.87 121.24
C ASN A 424 -54.13 -144.32 122.16
N GLU A 425 -53.20 -143.41 122.47
CA GLU A 425 -52.13 -143.70 123.43
C GLU A 425 -52.65 -143.81 124.87
N ALA A 426 -53.67 -143.00 125.24
CA ALA A 426 -54.34 -143.09 126.53
C ALA A 426 -55.01 -144.47 126.75
N THR A 427 -55.81 -144.96 125.80
CA THR A 427 -56.47 -146.28 125.91
C THR A 427 -55.47 -147.44 125.89
N MET A 428 -54.36 -147.30 125.14
CA MET A 428 -53.25 -148.27 125.16
C MET A 428 -52.46 -148.28 126.47
N ALA A 429 -52.47 -147.20 127.26
CA ALA A 429 -51.88 -147.17 128.60
C ALA A 429 -52.76 -147.92 129.62
N GLU A 430 -54.07 -147.68 129.62
CA GLU A 430 -55.03 -148.39 130.47
C GLU A 430 -55.01 -149.91 130.21
N GLY A 431 -54.99 -150.31 128.93
CA GLY A 431 -54.88 -151.71 128.51
C GLY A 431 -53.57 -152.41 128.95
N ARG A 432 -52.50 -151.66 129.24
CA ARG A 432 -51.25 -152.20 129.80
C ARG A 432 -51.35 -152.46 131.31
N GLN A 433 -51.97 -151.55 132.07
CA GLN A 433 -52.19 -151.75 133.52
C GLN A 433 -53.09 -152.96 133.82
N ALA A 434 -54.14 -153.18 133.03
CA ALA A 434 -55.01 -154.35 133.18
C ALA A 434 -54.30 -155.69 132.87
N ARG A 435 -53.18 -155.65 132.14
CA ARG A 435 -52.41 -156.85 131.78
C ARG A 435 -51.36 -157.21 132.85
N THR A 436 -50.72 -156.22 133.46
CA THR A 436 -49.73 -156.46 134.54
C THR A 436 -50.37 -156.99 135.82
N THR A 437 -51.62 -156.65 136.13
CA THR A 437 -52.34 -157.22 137.28
C THR A 437 -52.70 -158.69 137.09
N LEU A 438 -53.02 -159.11 135.86
CA LEU A 438 -53.38 -160.49 135.54
C LEU A 438 -52.17 -161.43 135.51
N GLU A 439 -51.02 -160.96 135.04
CA GLU A 439 -49.75 -161.71 135.03
C GLU A 439 -49.27 -162.07 136.46
N ASN A 440 -49.44 -161.16 137.42
CA ASN A 440 -49.04 -161.39 138.81
C ASN A 440 -49.84 -162.51 139.49
N ALA A 441 -51.17 -162.50 139.35
CA ALA A 441 -52.05 -163.54 139.93
C ALA A 441 -51.76 -164.95 139.36
N LEU A 442 -51.30 -165.05 138.12
CA LEU A 442 -50.97 -166.32 137.46
C LEU A 442 -49.68 -166.93 138.04
N ASN A 443 -48.73 -166.10 138.46
CA ASN A 443 -47.46 -166.55 139.05
C ASN A 443 -47.62 -167.05 140.50
N GLU A 444 -48.50 -166.45 141.32
CA GLU A 444 -48.82 -166.98 142.66
C GLU A 444 -49.39 -168.40 142.61
N LYS A 445 -50.29 -168.69 141.65
CA LYS A 445 -50.87 -170.04 141.48
C LYS A 445 -49.78 -171.10 141.26
N LYS A 446 -48.80 -170.82 140.40
CA LYS A 446 -47.68 -171.73 140.09
C LYS A 446 -46.77 -172.01 141.29
N ALA A 447 -46.66 -171.08 142.24
CA ALA A 447 -45.87 -171.29 143.45
C ALA A 447 -46.50 -172.34 144.38
N LEU A 448 -47.83 -172.34 144.50
CA LEU A 448 -48.59 -173.25 145.36
C LEU A 448 -48.70 -174.67 144.80
N GLU A 449 -48.74 -174.86 143.48
CA GLU A 449 -48.73 -176.19 142.86
C GLU A 449 -47.38 -176.92 143.09
N LYS A 450 -46.27 -176.17 143.17
CA LYS A 450 -44.92 -176.72 143.30
C LYS A 450 -44.57 -177.25 144.70
N THR A 451 -45.23 -176.77 145.76
CA THR A 451 -45.00 -177.25 147.14
C THR A 451 -45.68 -178.58 147.42
N VAL A 452 -46.79 -178.88 146.75
CA VAL A 452 -47.55 -180.13 146.92
C VAL A 452 -46.79 -181.35 146.41
N GLU A 453 -46.15 -181.26 145.23
CA GLU A 453 -45.54 -182.45 144.61
C GLU A 453 -44.20 -182.86 145.28
N ASN A 454 -43.46 -181.90 145.88
CA ASN A 454 -42.20 -182.20 146.57
C ASN A 454 -42.40 -183.17 147.76
N LEU A 455 -43.45 -182.98 148.56
CA LEU A 455 -43.77 -183.82 149.73
C LEU A 455 -44.15 -185.27 149.35
N LYS A 456 -44.52 -185.49 148.10
CA LYS A 456 -44.90 -186.80 147.55
C LYS A 456 -43.70 -187.68 147.21
N SER A 457 -42.57 -187.05 146.86
CA SER A 457 -41.40 -187.72 146.28
C SER A 457 -40.55 -188.50 147.30
N GLU A 458 -40.47 -188.03 148.54
CA GLU A 458 -39.68 -188.69 149.60
C GLU A 458 -40.27 -190.03 150.05
N HIS A 459 -41.60 -190.19 149.96
CA HIS A 459 -42.30 -191.43 150.33
C HIS A 459 -41.92 -192.64 149.45
N ALA A 460 -41.28 -192.42 148.29
CA ALA A 460 -40.92 -193.49 147.35
C ALA A 460 -39.50 -194.06 147.54
N LYS A 461 -38.54 -193.31 148.11
CA LYS A 461 -37.11 -193.67 148.05
C LYS A 461 -36.65 -194.75 149.04
N VAL A 462 -37.42 -195.03 150.09
CA VAL A 462 -37.08 -196.03 151.10
C VAL A 462 -37.30 -197.47 150.60
N ALA A 463 -38.12 -197.66 149.56
CA ALA A 463 -38.75 -198.96 149.26
C ALA A 463 -37.93 -199.96 148.41
N SER A 464 -36.92 -199.52 147.63
CA SER A 464 -36.40 -200.33 146.51
C SER A 464 -34.91 -200.69 146.52
N LYS A 465 -34.11 -200.23 147.50
CA LYS A 465 -32.65 -200.49 147.53
C LYS A 465 -32.21 -201.88 148.02
N LEU A 466 -33.14 -202.82 148.23
CA LEU A 466 -32.86 -204.14 148.82
C LEU A 466 -32.63 -205.29 147.80
N LYS A 467 -32.76 -205.04 146.48
CA LYS A 467 -32.71 -206.10 145.46
C LYS A 467 -32.44 -205.51 144.07
N GLY A 468 -31.36 -205.83 143.34
CA GLY A 468 -30.19 -206.64 143.68
C GLY A 468 -29.44 -207.03 142.40
N ASN A 469 -28.23 -206.54 142.18
CA ASN A 469 -27.51 -206.74 140.92
C ASN A 469 -26.68 -208.04 140.91
N ALA A 470 -27.03 -208.93 139.98
CA ALA A 470 -26.17 -209.90 139.31
C ALA A 470 -26.60 -209.87 137.83
N GLU A 471 -25.72 -209.50 136.88
CA GLU A 471 -24.93 -210.42 136.03
C GLU A 471 -25.75 -211.11 134.90
N THR A 472 -25.34 -211.28 133.63
CA THR A 472 -24.31 -210.69 132.70
C THR A 472 -24.72 -211.12 131.25
N ILE A 473 -23.95 -210.81 130.17
CA ILE A 473 -23.97 -211.47 128.82
C ILE A 473 -25.20 -211.12 127.91
N GLN A 474 -25.21 -211.01 126.57
CA GLN A 474 -24.24 -210.99 125.42
C GLN A 474 -24.82 -210.08 124.28
N ALA A 475 -24.12 -209.54 123.26
CA ALA A 475 -23.50 -210.10 122.00
C ALA A 475 -24.50 -210.68 120.95
N LEU A 476 -24.31 -210.62 119.61
CA LEU A 476 -23.20 -210.15 118.73
C LEU A 476 -23.70 -209.86 117.26
N THR A 477 -22.81 -209.92 116.25
CA THR A 477 -22.96 -209.77 114.75
C THR A 477 -23.07 -208.33 114.20
N VAL A 478 -22.13 -207.76 113.40
CA VAL A 478 -20.86 -208.23 112.77
C VAL A 478 -21.13 -209.22 111.60
N GLU A 479 -20.55 -209.18 110.38
CA GLU A 479 -19.29 -208.66 109.80
C GLU A 479 -19.46 -208.44 108.27
N ASN A 480 -18.76 -207.54 107.55
CA ASN A 480 -17.42 -207.72 106.93
C ASN A 480 -16.97 -206.38 106.29
N VAL A 481 -15.74 -205.85 106.42
CA VAL A 481 -14.39 -206.38 106.04
C VAL A 481 -14.09 -206.18 104.54
N GLU A 482 -12.96 -205.61 104.08
CA GLU A 482 -11.92 -204.78 104.74
C GLU A 482 -10.86 -204.26 103.72
N LEU A 483 -9.77 -203.66 104.20
CA LEU A 483 -8.40 -203.74 103.64
C LEU A 483 -8.16 -203.51 102.14
N LYS A 484 -7.72 -202.28 101.78
CA LYS A 484 -6.28 -202.00 101.51
C LYS A 484 -6.02 -200.52 101.18
N THR A 485 -5.51 -199.76 102.15
CA THR A 485 -4.09 -199.38 102.33
C THR A 485 -3.51 -198.42 101.28
N ALA A 486 -3.16 -197.21 101.73
CA ALA A 486 -1.84 -196.66 101.45
C ALA A 486 -1.06 -196.67 102.78
N ILE A 487 0.17 -197.18 102.79
CA ILE A 487 1.01 -197.26 103.98
C ILE A 487 1.78 -195.95 104.14
N ASP A 488 1.74 -195.40 105.36
CA ASP A 488 2.60 -194.35 105.93
C ASP A 488 2.54 -192.92 105.32
N GLU A 489 2.74 -191.83 106.08
CA GLU A 489 3.16 -191.75 107.51
C GLU A 489 2.54 -190.54 108.29
N LEU A 490 2.22 -190.78 109.56
CA LEU A 490 2.21 -189.95 110.81
C LEU A 490 2.38 -188.40 110.74
N LYS A 491 1.86 -187.54 111.65
CA LYS A 491 1.31 -187.62 113.05
C LYS A 491 0.11 -186.64 113.18
N ALA A 492 -0.99 -186.85 113.93
CA ALA A 492 -1.21 -187.12 115.37
C ALA A 492 -0.96 -185.91 116.33
N ALA A 493 -1.78 -185.56 117.35
CA ALA A 493 -3.15 -185.94 117.77
C ALA A 493 -3.68 -185.06 118.97
N MET A 494 -4.98 -185.22 119.35
CA MET A 494 -5.57 -185.15 120.73
C MET A 494 -6.41 -183.92 121.24
N SER A 495 -7.44 -184.24 122.08
CA SER A 495 -8.20 -183.41 123.06
C SER A 495 -9.58 -182.81 122.67
N MET A 496 -10.47 -182.55 123.67
CA MET A 496 -11.90 -182.19 123.49
C MET A 496 -12.53 -181.29 124.60
N SER A 497 -13.44 -180.37 124.23
CA SER A 497 -14.51 -179.67 125.03
C SER A 497 -15.37 -178.73 124.10
N PRO A 498 -16.58 -178.23 124.49
CA PRO A 498 -17.50 -177.41 123.64
C PRO A 498 -17.35 -175.87 123.82
N GLY A 499 -18.02 -174.92 123.11
CA GLY A 499 -19.03 -174.91 122.01
C GLY A 499 -20.45 -174.48 122.45
N GLY A 500 -21.27 -173.60 121.81
CA GLY A 500 -21.16 -172.63 120.68
C GLY A 500 -21.77 -171.26 121.12
N ASP A 501 -22.56 -170.42 120.42
CA ASP A 501 -23.02 -170.12 119.02
C ASP A 501 -23.78 -168.72 119.09
N GLY A 502 -24.35 -167.94 118.13
CA GLY A 502 -24.62 -167.83 116.67
C GLY A 502 -25.57 -166.59 116.45
N GLY A 503 -25.97 -165.98 115.31
CA GLY A 503 -25.74 -166.03 113.85
C GLY A 503 -27.05 -165.70 113.07
N GLY A 504 -27.21 -164.88 112.00
CA GLY A 504 -26.38 -163.93 111.20
C GLY A 504 -27.15 -163.35 109.96
N SER A 505 -26.48 -162.63 109.02
CA SER A 505 -26.92 -162.20 107.63
C SER A 505 -27.58 -160.80 107.38
N SER A 506 -27.55 -160.32 106.10
CA SER A 506 -27.73 -158.90 105.64
C SER A 506 -27.59 -158.61 104.08
N ASN A 507 -27.98 -157.43 103.52
CA ASN A 507 -27.42 -156.61 102.34
C ASN A 507 -28.07 -156.51 100.85
N PRO A 508 -27.41 -156.15 99.66
CA PRO A 508 -27.76 -154.94 98.80
C PRO A 508 -27.65 -154.93 97.20
N LYS A 509 -27.85 -153.75 96.50
CA LYS A 509 -27.44 -153.24 95.10
C LYS A 509 -28.32 -153.56 93.81
N LEU A 510 -28.23 -152.98 92.55
CA LEU A 510 -27.43 -151.97 91.74
C LEU A 510 -28.12 -151.48 90.38
N GLU A 511 -27.54 -150.53 89.57
CA GLU A 511 -27.38 -150.46 88.04
C GLU A 511 -27.76 -149.17 87.19
N GLU A 512 -26.94 -148.73 86.19
CA GLU A 512 -27.14 -147.64 85.14
C GLU A 512 -26.00 -147.57 84.04
N GLU A 513 -26.26 -147.56 82.69
CA GLU A 513 -25.31 -147.11 81.60
C GLU A 513 -25.89 -147.06 80.13
N VAL A 514 -26.17 -145.88 79.48
CA VAL A 514 -26.53 -145.80 78.01
C VAL A 514 -26.16 -144.49 77.23
N LEU A 515 -26.31 -143.29 77.80
CA LEU A 515 -26.75 -142.08 77.04
C LEU A 515 -25.74 -141.29 76.14
N ALA A 516 -24.53 -141.78 75.85
CA ALA A 516 -23.39 -140.89 75.51
C ALA A 516 -23.10 -140.54 74.02
N GLN A 517 -23.75 -141.14 73.01
CA GLN A 517 -23.22 -141.09 71.61
C GLN A 517 -23.76 -139.98 70.67
N VAL A 518 -24.83 -139.26 71.00
CA VAL A 518 -25.60 -138.45 70.01
C VAL A 518 -24.94 -137.12 69.60
N GLN A 519 -23.97 -136.61 70.37
CA GLN A 519 -23.53 -135.21 70.26
C GLN A 519 -22.71 -134.89 68.98
N LYS A 520 -21.96 -135.86 68.44
CA LYS A 520 -20.81 -135.60 67.54
C LYS A 520 -21.13 -135.35 66.07
N ILE A 521 -22.38 -135.53 65.63
CA ILE A 521 -22.77 -135.35 64.21
C ILE A 521 -22.92 -133.86 63.85
N ARG A 522 -23.24 -133.00 64.83
CA ARG A 522 -23.73 -131.63 64.61
C ARG A 522 -22.66 -130.57 64.30
N GLU A 523 -21.37 -130.95 64.31
CA GLU A 523 -20.25 -130.00 64.16
C GLU A 523 -19.70 -129.91 62.73
N LEU A 524 -19.94 -130.91 61.88
CA LEU A 524 -19.36 -130.97 60.53
C LEU A 524 -20.12 -130.17 59.46
N GLU A 525 -21.40 -129.87 59.69
CA GLU A 525 -22.24 -129.18 58.70
C GLU A 525 -21.90 -127.67 58.59
N HIS A 526 -21.46 -127.05 59.69
CA HIS A 526 -21.12 -125.61 59.76
C HIS A 526 -19.92 -125.21 58.88
N ALA A 527 -19.01 -126.14 58.58
CA ALA A 527 -17.76 -125.83 57.88
C ALA A 527 -17.92 -125.61 56.36
N VAL A 528 -19.07 -125.98 55.79
CA VAL A 528 -19.31 -125.91 54.34
C VAL A 528 -19.78 -124.52 53.90
N ASP A 529 -20.67 -123.87 54.67
CA ASP A 529 -21.29 -122.60 54.31
C ASP A 529 -20.29 -121.43 54.21
N GLU A 530 -19.25 -121.43 55.06
CA GLU A 530 -18.26 -120.34 55.14
C GLU A 530 -17.47 -120.13 53.84
N TRP A 531 -17.12 -121.22 53.14
CA TRP A 531 -16.36 -121.15 51.88
C TRP A 531 -17.16 -120.53 50.74
N THR A 532 -18.49 -120.69 50.75
CA THR A 532 -19.41 -120.11 49.76
C THR A 532 -19.55 -118.59 49.83
N GLU A 533 -19.22 -117.96 50.96
CA GLU A 533 -19.26 -116.49 51.12
C GLU A 533 -17.97 -115.78 50.67
N LEU A 534 -16.83 -116.48 50.65
CA LEU A 534 -15.56 -115.88 50.23
C LEU A 534 -15.54 -115.60 48.72
N ALA A 535 -16.02 -116.55 47.90
CA ALA A 535 -16.06 -116.43 46.44
C ALA A 535 -16.94 -115.28 45.93
N LYS A 536 -17.98 -114.89 46.70
CA LYS A 536 -18.91 -113.80 46.34
C LYS A 536 -18.28 -112.41 46.48
N ARG A 537 -17.22 -112.25 47.29
CA ARG A 537 -16.54 -110.96 47.49
C ARG A 537 -15.64 -110.56 46.31
N SER A 538 -14.77 -111.46 45.86
CA SER A 538 -13.73 -111.14 44.86
C SER A 538 -14.29 -110.66 43.50
N TYR A 539 -15.42 -111.23 43.05
CA TYR A 539 -16.07 -110.82 41.80
C TYR A 539 -16.68 -109.40 41.85
N LYS A 540 -16.85 -108.84 43.06
CA LYS A 540 -17.42 -107.50 43.24
C LYS A 540 -16.38 -106.40 42.98
N GLU A 541 -15.17 -106.57 43.52
CA GLU A 541 -14.10 -105.56 43.47
C GLU A 541 -13.60 -105.29 42.04
N TYR A 542 -13.53 -106.32 41.18
CA TYR A 542 -13.15 -106.16 39.77
C TYR A 542 -14.16 -105.31 38.98
N ARG A 543 -15.46 -105.37 39.33
CA ARG A 543 -16.53 -104.63 38.66
C ARG A 543 -16.44 -103.12 38.91
N ASP A 544 -16.00 -102.73 40.09
CA ASP A 544 -15.98 -101.34 40.54
C ASP A 544 -14.75 -100.55 40.02
N LEU A 545 -13.72 -101.23 39.51
CA LEU A 545 -12.50 -100.61 38.96
C LEU A 545 -12.66 -100.11 37.51
N LEU A 546 -13.60 -100.65 36.75
CA LEU A 546 -13.77 -100.40 35.31
C LEU A 546 -14.08 -98.93 34.93
N PRO A 547 -14.85 -98.13 35.70
CA PRO A 547 -15.13 -96.73 35.34
C PRO A 547 -13.90 -95.82 35.37
N LEU A 548 -12.91 -96.13 36.22
CA LEU A 548 -11.80 -95.23 36.53
C LEU A 548 -10.83 -95.06 35.34
N SER A 549 -10.54 -96.14 34.60
CA SER A 549 -9.67 -96.09 33.42
C SER A 549 -10.24 -95.21 32.31
N LYS A 550 -11.58 -95.19 32.16
CA LYS A 550 -12.28 -94.39 31.15
C LYS A 550 -12.21 -92.89 31.42
N GLN A 551 -11.99 -92.48 32.67
CA GLN A 551 -11.78 -91.08 33.06
C GLN A 551 -10.33 -90.61 32.82
N VAL A 552 -9.34 -91.51 32.96
CA VAL A 552 -7.92 -91.20 32.72
C VAL A 552 -7.67 -90.83 31.25
N GLU A 553 -8.23 -91.58 30.30
CA GLU A 553 -8.00 -91.32 28.87
C GLU A 553 -8.65 -90.01 28.40
N GLN A 554 -9.73 -89.55 29.05
CA GLN A 554 -10.33 -88.24 28.79
C GLN A 554 -9.43 -87.08 29.19
N TYR A 555 -8.74 -87.18 30.34
CA TYR A 555 -7.76 -86.16 30.75
C TYR A 555 -6.54 -86.13 29.83
N ARG A 556 -6.14 -87.27 29.26
CA ARG A 556 -5.04 -87.37 28.29
C ARG A 556 -5.33 -86.61 26.99
N GLN A 557 -6.52 -86.80 26.41
CA GLN A 557 -6.90 -86.09 25.18
C GLN A 557 -6.96 -84.57 25.43
N ALA A 558 -7.59 -84.15 26.53
CA ALA A 558 -7.72 -82.74 26.92
C ALA A 558 -6.41 -82.05 27.36
N ALA A 559 -5.27 -82.75 27.31
CA ALA A 559 -3.93 -82.19 27.40
C ALA A 559 -3.33 -81.93 26.01
N LEU A 560 -3.41 -82.91 25.10
CA LEU A 560 -2.94 -82.79 23.71
C LEU A 560 -3.61 -81.63 22.98
N ASP A 561 -4.93 -81.49 23.14
CA ASP A 561 -5.73 -80.42 22.52
C ASP A 561 -5.29 -79.00 22.98
N LYS A 562 -4.56 -78.88 24.10
CA LYS A 562 -4.03 -77.60 24.62
C LYS A 562 -2.63 -77.30 24.12
N ASP A 563 -1.77 -78.30 24.01
CA ASP A 563 -0.40 -78.12 23.50
C ASP A 563 -0.42 -77.61 22.05
N ASP A 564 -1.32 -78.10 21.20
CA ASP A 564 -1.48 -77.59 19.82
C ASP A 564 -1.99 -76.14 19.77
N VAL A 565 -2.80 -75.70 20.75
CA VAL A 565 -3.23 -74.29 20.87
C VAL A 565 -2.07 -73.39 21.28
N VAL A 566 -1.24 -73.81 22.25
CA VAL A 566 -0.04 -73.07 22.67
C VAL A 566 0.92 -72.90 21.49
N LYS A 567 1.19 -74.00 20.77
CA LYS A 567 2.10 -74.05 19.62
C LYS A 567 1.67 -73.14 18.47
N ASN A 568 0.36 -72.96 18.27
CA ASN A 568 -0.20 -72.02 17.30
C ASN A 568 0.02 -70.56 17.74
N LEU A 569 -0.21 -70.25 19.02
CA LEU A 569 0.02 -68.90 19.57
C LEU A 569 1.50 -68.49 19.53
N GLU A 570 2.43 -69.42 19.75
CA GLU A 570 3.87 -69.17 19.62
C GLU A 570 4.27 -68.80 18.17
N LEU A 571 3.75 -69.52 17.17
CA LEU A 571 3.97 -69.20 15.76
C LEU A 571 3.45 -67.80 15.38
N GLN A 572 2.28 -67.41 15.90
CA GLN A 572 1.73 -66.07 15.68
C GLN A 572 2.59 -64.97 16.34
N LEU A 573 3.12 -65.23 17.54
CA LEU A 573 4.05 -64.31 18.23
C LEU A 573 5.38 -64.13 17.48
N VAL A 574 5.91 -65.19 16.85
CA VAL A 574 7.12 -65.11 16.02
C VAL A 574 6.85 -64.30 14.75
N ALA A 575 5.71 -64.53 14.08
CA ALA A 575 5.31 -63.77 12.88
C ALA A 575 5.12 -62.26 13.16
N LEU A 576 4.53 -61.92 14.32
CA LEU A 576 4.38 -60.53 14.77
C LEU A 576 5.70 -59.84 15.12
N LYS A 577 6.70 -60.58 15.62
CA LYS A 577 8.05 -60.03 15.84
C LYS A 577 8.82 -59.81 14.53
N ALA A 578 8.72 -60.74 13.58
CA ALA A 578 9.38 -60.62 12.28
C ALA A 578 8.89 -59.39 11.49
N SER A 579 7.59 -59.09 11.55
CA SER A 579 6.95 -57.99 10.80
C SER A 579 7.22 -56.59 11.36
N GLN A 580 7.91 -56.43 12.50
CA GLN A 580 8.34 -55.13 13.02
C GLN A 580 9.79 -54.74 12.64
N SER A 581 10.58 -55.64 12.06
CA SER A 581 12.05 -55.44 11.94
C SER A 581 12.54 -54.83 10.62
N THR A 582 11.75 -54.86 9.56
CA THR A 582 12.13 -54.37 8.21
C THR A 582 10.91 -53.72 7.54
N GLY A 583 10.98 -52.42 7.24
CA GLY A 583 9.82 -51.67 6.74
C GLY A 583 10.13 -50.79 5.54
N ALA A 584 9.08 -50.54 4.74
CA ALA A 584 8.97 -49.44 3.79
C ALA A 584 7.48 -49.23 3.44
N GLY A 585 6.82 -48.25 4.05
CA GLY A 585 5.39 -47.98 3.80
C GLY A 585 4.72 -47.18 4.93
N THR A 586 4.48 -45.90 4.66
CA THR A 586 3.54 -44.98 5.34
C THR A 586 2.52 -45.65 6.27
N THR A 587 2.39 -45.34 7.57
CA THR A 587 2.16 -43.98 8.13
C THR A 587 2.69 -43.82 9.58
N GLY A 588 4.00 -43.59 9.79
CA GLY A 588 4.61 -43.58 11.13
C GLY A 588 5.69 -42.52 11.42
N GLY A 589 5.69 -41.39 10.70
CA GLY A 589 6.80 -40.41 10.75
C GLY A 589 6.87 -39.53 12.02
N ASP A 590 5.74 -39.06 12.53
CA ASP A 590 5.69 -37.97 13.53
C ASP A 590 6.42 -38.30 14.84
N ALA A 591 6.14 -39.46 15.46
CA ALA A 591 6.59 -39.73 16.82
C ALA A 591 8.13 -39.70 16.98
N ARG A 592 8.90 -40.11 15.96
CA ARG A 592 10.36 -40.03 15.98
C ARG A 592 10.89 -38.63 15.68
N TYR A 593 10.22 -37.88 14.80
CA TYR A 593 10.55 -36.48 14.51
C TYR A 593 10.35 -35.59 15.75
N TRP A 594 9.18 -35.67 16.40
CA TRP A 594 8.90 -34.89 17.61
C TRP A 594 9.79 -35.29 18.79
N LYS A 595 10.07 -36.60 18.98
CA LYS A 595 10.99 -37.04 20.03
C LYS A 595 12.40 -36.47 19.86
N SER A 596 13.00 -36.60 18.67
CA SER A 596 14.33 -36.05 18.39
C SER A 596 14.39 -34.53 18.61
N LYS A 597 13.33 -33.82 18.21
CA LYS A 597 13.20 -32.37 18.41
C LYS A 597 13.08 -31.99 19.90
N TYR A 598 12.39 -32.79 20.70
CA TYR A 598 12.29 -32.61 22.16
C TYR A 598 13.60 -32.89 22.88
N GLU A 599 14.30 -33.97 22.53
CA GLU A 599 15.60 -34.32 23.13
C GLU A 599 16.67 -33.25 22.80
N THR A 600 16.65 -32.70 21.58
CA THR A 600 17.51 -31.57 21.18
C THR A 600 17.18 -30.28 21.94
N LEU A 601 15.90 -30.00 22.22
CA LEU A 601 15.49 -28.84 23.02
C LEU A 601 15.87 -28.97 24.49
N LEU A 602 15.71 -30.16 25.08
CA LEU A 602 16.07 -30.44 26.47
C LEU A 602 17.58 -30.28 26.73
N ALA A 603 18.44 -30.62 25.75
CA ALA A 603 19.88 -30.42 25.86
C ALA A 603 20.30 -28.94 25.94
N ASN A 604 19.52 -28.03 25.34
CA ASN A 604 19.83 -26.59 25.25
C ASN A 604 19.22 -25.74 26.39
N VAL A 605 18.58 -26.36 27.39
CA VAL A 605 17.96 -25.67 28.54
C VAL A 605 18.66 -26.05 29.87
N GLY A 606 19.83 -26.69 29.78
CA GLY A 606 20.62 -27.21 30.91
C GLY A 606 21.87 -26.40 31.27
N THR A 607 21.87 -25.08 31.09
CA THR A 607 22.97 -24.17 31.46
C THR A 607 22.45 -22.88 32.09
#